data_AF-A0A7G2CKG4-F1
#
_entry.id   AF-A0A7G2CKG4-F1
#
_cell.length_a   1.000
_cell.length_b   1.000
_cell.length_c   1.000
_cell.angle_alpha   90.00
_cell.angle_beta   90.00
_cell.angle_gamma   90.00
#
_symmetry.space_group_name_H-M   'P 1'
#
loop_
_entity.id
_entity.type
_entity.pdbx_description
1 polymer ?
#
loop_
_entity_poly.entity_id
_entity_poly.type
_entity_poly.pdbx_seq_one_letter_code
_entity_poly.pdbx_strand_id
1 'polypeptide(L)'
;MKPKSNSSSPSTSPREKEKANVGLRGRHGGQWNIDAIEEEKEVNKNAPSNGSFSALDQLDEYLISDYEVYDDMIEMIIQLGFVLFFIPLFPVYSTVCVFLSNFIEVRSDLFKLCYVVKRSSNIRFGMSENVVYIYVLRIFVVIAVLINMFLFLLIYADDNLDNMPQTAPVQVEQSTDTILFAIYVEHFLIIVILFLFWRIPSVPYKVEDYLGERFYKRLISYSSNPTNNLSQRFKKEM
;
A
#
# COMPACT_ATOMS: atom_id res chain seq x y z
N MET A 1 -34.64 -75.84 -21.34
CA MET A 1 -33.69 -75.29 -20.35
C MET A 1 -33.14 -73.97 -20.91
N LYS A 2 -33.57 -72.83 -20.36
CA LYS A 2 -33.04 -71.49 -20.69
C LYS A 2 -32.26 -70.98 -19.46
N PRO A 3 -30.97 -70.63 -19.58
CA PRO A 3 -30.21 -70.05 -18.48
C PRO A 3 -30.22 -68.52 -18.49
N LYS A 4 -29.98 -67.99 -17.29
CA LYS A 4 -30.05 -66.60 -16.80
C LYS A 4 -29.15 -65.62 -17.56
N SER A 5 -29.66 -64.42 -17.84
CA SER A 5 -28.90 -63.25 -18.28
C SER A 5 -28.50 -62.39 -17.07
N ASN A 6 -27.20 -62.38 -16.73
CA ASN A 6 -26.60 -61.35 -15.86
C ASN A 6 -26.22 -60.15 -16.74
N SER A 7 -26.90 -59.02 -16.55
CA SER A 7 -26.53 -57.74 -17.15
C SER A 7 -25.57 -56.98 -16.24
N SER A 8 -24.32 -56.85 -16.67
CA SER A 8 -23.35 -55.88 -16.15
C SER A 8 -23.57 -54.53 -16.85
N SER A 9 -23.80 -53.46 -16.08
CA SER A 9 -23.86 -52.07 -16.57
C SER A 9 -22.69 -51.25 -16.00
N PRO A 10 -22.24 -50.18 -16.70
CA PRO A 10 -20.87 -49.66 -16.62
C PRO A 10 -20.68 -48.57 -15.54
N SER A 11 -19.42 -48.42 -15.11
CA SER A 11 -18.97 -47.37 -14.19
C SER A 11 -19.09 -45.97 -14.81
N THR A 12 -19.95 -45.12 -14.26
CA THR A 12 -20.04 -43.68 -14.58
C THR A 12 -19.22 -42.85 -13.59
N SER A 13 -18.55 -41.80 -14.09
CA SER A 13 -17.56 -41.01 -13.35
C SER A 13 -18.20 -40.05 -12.31
N PRO A 14 -17.44 -39.60 -11.29
CA PRO A 14 -17.96 -38.81 -10.16
C PRO A 14 -18.62 -37.47 -10.54
N ARG A 15 -18.30 -36.91 -11.71
CA ARG A 15 -18.81 -35.60 -12.16
C ARG A 15 -20.28 -35.60 -12.59
N GLU A 16 -20.88 -36.76 -12.84
CA GLU A 16 -22.27 -36.85 -13.31
C GLU A 16 -23.28 -36.93 -12.15
N LYS A 17 -22.82 -37.35 -10.96
CA LYS A 17 -23.65 -37.37 -9.74
C LYS A 17 -23.88 -35.98 -9.14
N GLU A 18 -22.93 -35.07 -9.33
CA GLU A 18 -23.01 -33.70 -8.78
C GLU A 18 -24.11 -32.87 -9.47
N LYS A 19 -24.37 -33.10 -10.76
CA LYS A 19 -25.42 -32.37 -11.50
C LYS A 19 -26.84 -32.86 -11.18
N ALA A 20 -27.00 -34.09 -10.71
CA ALA A 20 -28.30 -34.61 -10.29
C ALA A 20 -28.75 -34.05 -8.92
N ASN A 21 -27.79 -33.68 -8.05
CA ASN A 21 -28.10 -33.30 -6.67
C ASN A 21 -28.46 -31.82 -6.49
N VAL A 22 -28.20 -30.98 -7.50
CA VAL A 22 -28.57 -29.54 -7.45
C VAL A 22 -30.04 -29.31 -7.82
N GLY A 23 -30.72 -30.31 -8.40
CA GLY A 23 -32.09 -30.20 -8.92
C GLY A 23 -33.24 -30.39 -7.93
N LEU A 24 -32.98 -30.68 -6.65
CA LEU A 24 -34.03 -31.01 -5.66
C LEU A 24 -34.05 -30.10 -4.43
N ARG A 25 -33.59 -28.86 -4.54
CA ARG A 25 -33.88 -27.82 -3.53
C ARG A 25 -35.27 -27.22 -3.77
N GLY A 26 -36.27 -28.07 -3.60
CA GLY A 26 -37.69 -27.72 -3.59
C GLY A 26 -38.08 -27.11 -2.25
N ARG A 27 -38.42 -25.82 -2.30
CA ARG A 27 -39.10 -25.03 -1.26
C ARG A 27 -40.44 -25.68 -0.89
N HIS A 28 -40.60 -26.21 0.32
CA HIS A 28 -41.90 -26.41 0.96
C HIS A 28 -41.79 -26.53 2.49
N GLY A 29 -42.59 -25.72 3.19
CA GLY A 29 -43.14 -26.03 4.52
C GLY A 29 -42.15 -26.13 5.68
N GLY A 30 -42.13 -25.12 6.55
CA GLY A 30 -41.28 -25.09 7.74
C GLY A 30 -41.50 -26.26 8.70
N GLN A 31 -40.44 -27.05 8.89
CA GLN A 31 -40.00 -27.64 10.15
C GLN A 31 -38.59 -28.18 9.89
N TRP A 32 -37.58 -27.68 10.61
CA TRP A 32 -36.22 -28.21 10.50
C TRP A 32 -36.19 -29.59 11.17
N ASN A 33 -35.93 -30.64 10.39
CA ASN A 33 -35.85 -32.00 10.91
C ASN A 33 -34.47 -32.21 11.55
N ILE A 34 -34.40 -32.09 12.88
CA ILE A 34 -33.15 -32.09 13.66
C ILE A 34 -32.43 -33.44 13.54
N ASP A 35 -33.19 -34.53 13.43
CA ASP A 35 -32.67 -35.90 13.32
C ASP A 35 -31.88 -36.13 12.02
N ALA A 36 -32.30 -35.48 10.91
CA ALA A 36 -31.60 -35.55 9.64
C ALA A 36 -30.28 -34.74 9.64
N ILE A 37 -30.21 -33.69 10.47
CA ILE A 37 -29.01 -32.86 10.65
C ILE A 37 -27.99 -33.58 11.54
N GLU A 38 -28.45 -34.34 12.54
CA GLU A 38 -27.57 -35.16 13.37
C GLU A 38 -26.98 -36.35 12.60
N GLU A 39 -27.74 -36.99 11.71
CA GLU A 39 -27.22 -38.04 10.83
C GLU A 39 -26.16 -37.49 9.85
N GLU A 40 -26.36 -36.29 9.29
CA GLU A 40 -25.39 -35.65 8.39
C GLU A 40 -24.10 -35.23 9.15
N LYS A 41 -24.20 -34.88 10.44
CA LYS A 41 -23.05 -34.60 11.31
C LYS A 41 -22.25 -35.85 11.67
N GLU A 42 -22.91 -36.98 11.92
CA GLU A 42 -22.24 -38.25 12.26
C GLU A 42 -21.52 -38.86 11.05
N VAL A 43 -22.09 -38.75 9.84
CA VAL A 43 -21.45 -39.23 8.61
C VAL A 43 -20.23 -38.39 8.22
N ASN A 44 -20.24 -37.08 8.50
CA ASN A 44 -19.14 -36.17 8.14
C ASN A 44 -17.93 -36.22 9.10
N LYS A 45 -18.04 -36.86 10.27
CA LYS A 45 -16.90 -37.05 11.20
C LYS A 45 -15.82 -38.00 10.67
N ASN A 46 -16.16 -38.85 9.70
CA ASN A 46 -15.28 -39.90 9.19
C ASN A 46 -14.62 -39.53 7.84
N ALA A 47 -14.77 -38.29 7.36
CA ALA A 47 -14.06 -37.84 6.17
C ALA A 47 -12.59 -37.55 6.52
N PRO A 48 -11.62 -38.03 5.71
CA PRO A 48 -10.22 -37.71 5.93
C PRO A 48 -10.04 -36.19 5.84
N SER A 49 -9.42 -35.61 6.87
CA SER A 49 -9.11 -34.18 7.00
C SER A 49 -8.06 -33.76 5.97
N ASN A 50 -8.46 -33.72 4.71
CA ASN A 50 -7.69 -33.07 3.66
C ASN A 50 -7.88 -31.55 3.82
N GLY A 51 -7.18 -30.97 4.80
CA GLY A 51 -6.91 -29.54 4.93
C GLY A 51 -8.07 -28.59 4.61
N SER A 52 -9.29 -28.89 5.06
CA SER A 52 -10.40 -27.97 4.93
C SER A 52 -10.15 -26.77 5.85
N PHE A 53 -9.80 -25.63 5.27
CA PHE A 53 -9.86 -24.34 5.93
C PHE A 53 -11.20 -24.24 6.67
N SER A 54 -11.17 -24.25 7.99
CA SER A 54 -12.35 -24.48 8.83
C SER A 54 -13.40 -23.42 8.53
N ALA A 55 -14.67 -23.81 8.39
CA ALA A 55 -15.76 -22.86 8.18
C ALA A 55 -15.89 -21.87 9.35
N LEU A 56 -15.38 -22.22 10.53
CA LEU A 56 -15.26 -21.32 11.69
C LEU A 56 -14.19 -20.24 11.45
N ASP A 57 -13.07 -20.59 10.83
CA ASP A 57 -11.97 -19.68 10.48
C ASP A 57 -12.44 -18.62 9.46
N GLN A 58 -13.29 -19.01 8.51
CA GLN A 58 -13.91 -18.09 7.55
C GLN A 58 -14.91 -17.12 8.20
N LEU A 59 -15.61 -17.56 9.25
CA LEU A 59 -16.63 -16.77 9.93
C LEU A 59 -15.99 -15.76 10.88
N ASP A 60 -14.92 -16.17 11.57
CA ASP A 60 -14.07 -15.29 12.38
C ASP A 60 -13.39 -14.24 11.49
N GLU A 61 -12.86 -14.63 10.33
CA GLU A 61 -12.26 -13.69 9.38
C GLU A 61 -13.28 -12.69 8.78
N TYR A 62 -14.57 -13.03 8.73
CA TYR A 62 -15.62 -12.09 8.30
C TYR A 62 -15.89 -10.99 9.33
N LEU A 63 -15.64 -11.25 10.62
CA LEU A 63 -15.84 -10.29 11.71
C LEU A 63 -14.67 -9.31 11.87
N ILE A 64 -13.51 -9.63 11.28
CA ILE A 64 -12.32 -8.79 11.33
C ILE A 64 -12.43 -7.64 10.32
N SER A 65 -11.99 -6.44 10.72
CA SER A 65 -11.95 -5.25 9.87
C SER A 65 -11.03 -5.42 8.66
N ASP A 66 -11.41 -4.77 7.57
CA ASP A 66 -10.51 -4.57 6.43
C ASP A 66 -9.34 -3.64 6.83
N TYR A 67 -8.23 -3.80 6.12
CA TYR A 67 -7.01 -3.04 6.33
C TYR A 67 -6.93 -1.83 5.38
N GLU A 68 -6.74 -0.65 5.96
CA GLU A 68 -6.62 0.61 5.22
C GLU A 68 -5.16 1.10 5.20
N VAL A 69 -4.50 1.01 4.04
CA VAL A 69 -3.10 1.47 3.85
C VAL A 69 -2.95 2.98 3.94
N TYR A 70 -4.03 3.72 3.68
CA TYR A 70 -4.01 5.18 3.64
C TYR A 70 -3.57 5.80 4.97
N ASP A 71 -4.09 5.30 6.09
CA ASP A 71 -3.79 5.83 7.42
C ASP A 71 -2.32 5.59 7.79
N ASP A 72 -1.83 4.37 7.61
CA ASP A 72 -0.43 4.02 7.89
C ASP A 72 0.54 4.84 7.00
N MET A 73 0.15 5.14 5.75
CA MET A 73 0.94 6.01 4.88
C MET A 73 0.97 7.47 5.37
N ILE A 74 -0.16 8.00 5.84
CA ILE A 74 -0.23 9.36 6.39
C ILE A 74 0.60 9.47 7.66
N GLU A 75 0.54 8.47 8.54
CA GLU A 75 1.33 8.43 9.76
C GLU A 75 2.83 8.57 9.43
N MET A 76 3.32 7.79 8.47
CA MET A 76 4.71 7.86 8.03
C MET A 76 5.07 9.22 7.41
N ILE A 77 4.17 9.84 6.64
CA ILE A 77 4.37 11.16 6.04
C ILE A 77 4.41 12.25 7.11
N ILE A 78 3.52 12.20 8.09
CA ILE A 78 3.48 13.16 9.20
C ILE A 78 4.77 13.07 10.02
N GLN A 79 5.21 11.86 10.34
CA GLN A 79 6.46 11.64 11.09
C GLN A 79 7.68 12.16 10.33
N LEU A 80 7.75 11.93 9.02
CA LEU A 80 8.79 12.53 8.18
C LEU A 80 8.70 14.06 8.15
N GLY A 81 7.49 14.61 8.04
CA GLY A 81 7.25 16.06 8.05
C GLY A 81 7.75 16.73 9.34
N PHE A 82 7.50 16.12 10.50
CA PHE A 82 7.97 16.64 11.78
C PHE A 82 9.50 16.74 11.85
N VAL A 83 10.22 15.74 11.37
CA VAL A 83 11.69 15.83 11.29
C VAL A 83 12.10 16.89 10.30
N LEU A 84 11.52 16.87 9.10
CA LEU A 84 11.94 17.70 7.98
C LEU A 84 11.75 19.21 8.26
N PHE A 85 10.69 19.60 8.98
CA PHE A 85 10.35 21.00 9.24
C PHE A 85 10.93 21.56 10.54
N PHE A 86 11.23 20.72 11.54
CA PHE A 86 11.63 21.18 12.87
C PHE A 86 13.04 20.76 13.27
N ILE A 87 13.83 20.23 12.34
CA ILE A 87 15.21 19.83 12.61
C ILE A 87 16.10 20.94 13.18
N PRO A 88 15.95 22.24 12.85
CA PRO A 88 16.79 23.29 13.43
C PRO A 88 16.58 23.48 14.94
N LEU A 89 15.40 23.13 15.47
CA LEU A 89 15.08 23.31 16.89
C LEU A 89 15.65 22.18 17.75
N PHE A 90 15.55 20.92 17.29
CA PHE A 90 15.92 19.73 18.06
C PHE A 90 16.62 18.67 17.19
N PRO A 91 17.83 18.93 16.67
CA PRO A 91 18.45 18.13 15.62
C PRO A 91 18.71 16.67 16.03
N VAL A 92 19.26 16.45 17.23
CA VAL A 92 19.60 15.11 17.72
C VAL A 92 18.36 14.37 18.22
N TYR A 93 17.56 15.03 19.06
CA TYR A 93 16.41 14.40 19.71
C TYR A 93 15.36 13.95 18.68
N SER A 94 15.01 14.80 17.72
CA SER A 94 14.02 14.48 16.68
C SER A 94 14.45 13.27 15.85
N THR A 95 15.72 13.23 15.42
CA THR A 95 16.27 12.12 14.62
C THR A 95 16.25 10.79 15.38
N VAL A 96 16.64 10.80 16.66
CA VAL A 96 16.65 9.59 17.49
C VAL A 96 15.24 9.08 17.75
N CYS A 97 14.30 9.99 18.09
CA CYS A 97 12.91 9.62 18.31
C CYS A 97 12.27 8.99 17.07
N VAL A 98 12.45 9.61 15.90
CA VAL A 98 11.90 9.09 14.64
C VAL A 98 12.52 7.76 14.22
N PHE A 99 13.81 7.56 14.50
CA PHE A 99 14.44 6.27 14.25
C PHE A 99 13.83 5.17 15.14
N LEU A 100 13.62 5.44 16.43
CA LEU A 100 13.01 4.49 17.35
C LEU A 100 11.54 4.20 17.00
N SER A 101 10.74 5.22 16.69
CA SER A 101 9.35 5.01 16.29
C SER A 101 9.25 4.21 15.00
N ASN A 102 10.06 4.52 13.98
CA ASN A 102 10.11 3.71 12.75
C ASN A 102 10.51 2.25 13.01
N PHE A 103 11.42 2.00 13.96
CA PHE A 103 11.83 0.64 14.29
C PHE A 103 10.71 -0.16 14.96
N ILE A 104 9.98 0.49 15.88
CA ILE A 104 8.80 -0.10 16.51
C ILE A 104 7.71 -0.31 15.47
N GLU A 105 7.52 0.67 14.57
CA GLU A 105 6.44 0.67 13.58
C GLU A 105 6.51 -0.52 12.62
N VAL A 106 7.71 -0.82 12.12
CA VAL A 106 7.92 -1.99 11.26
C VAL A 106 7.50 -3.30 11.94
N ARG A 107 7.61 -3.38 13.28
CA ARG A 107 7.20 -4.57 14.04
C ARG A 107 5.72 -4.55 14.39
N SER A 108 5.15 -3.39 14.75
CA SER A 108 3.71 -3.26 15.00
C SER A 108 2.90 -3.50 13.74
N ASP A 109 3.30 -2.93 12.59
CA ASP A 109 2.62 -3.14 11.31
C ASP A 109 2.65 -4.59 10.86
N LEU A 110 3.80 -5.27 11.04
CA LEU A 110 3.88 -6.70 10.76
C LEU A 110 2.90 -7.49 11.63
N PHE A 111 2.81 -7.16 12.92
CA PHE A 111 1.87 -7.81 13.82
C PHE A 111 0.41 -7.52 13.42
N LYS A 112 0.11 -6.26 13.07
CA LYS A 112 -1.21 -5.80 12.61
C LYS A 112 -1.66 -6.58 11.39
N LEU A 113 -0.79 -6.71 10.38
CA LEU A 113 -1.04 -7.44 9.13
C LEU A 113 -1.19 -8.95 9.32
N CYS A 114 -0.50 -9.55 10.29
CA CYS A 114 -0.53 -11.00 10.50
C CYS A 114 -1.66 -11.47 11.42
N TYR A 115 -2.07 -10.66 12.40
CA TYR A 115 -2.92 -11.12 13.50
C TYR A 115 -4.14 -10.24 13.80
N VAL A 116 -4.18 -9.01 13.31
CA VAL A 116 -5.23 -8.04 13.68
C VAL A 116 -6.22 -7.79 12.56
N VAL A 117 -5.76 -7.80 11.31
CA VAL A 117 -6.59 -7.45 10.15
C VAL A 117 -6.87 -8.66 9.28
N LYS A 118 -7.97 -8.58 8.54
CA LYS A 118 -8.38 -9.59 7.58
C LYS A 118 -7.37 -9.71 6.46
N ARG A 119 -7.17 -10.93 5.92
CA ARG A 119 -6.29 -11.12 4.77
C ARG A 119 -6.87 -10.40 3.56
N SER A 120 -6.22 -9.32 3.13
CA SER A 120 -6.64 -8.61 1.92
C SER A 120 -6.50 -9.51 0.69
N SER A 121 -7.62 -9.74 0.00
CA SER A 121 -7.72 -10.64 -1.16
C SER A 121 -7.26 -10.00 -2.47
N ASN A 122 -7.06 -8.68 -2.49
CA ASN A 122 -6.74 -7.92 -3.70
C ASN A 122 -5.74 -6.77 -3.43
N ILE A 123 -4.52 -7.11 -3.02
CA ILE A 123 -3.44 -6.11 -2.93
C ILE A 123 -2.78 -5.96 -4.29
N ARG A 124 -3.44 -5.24 -5.19
CA ARG A 124 -2.74 -4.49 -6.25
C ARG A 124 -3.03 -3.02 -6.00
N PHE A 125 -2.42 -2.47 -4.95
CA PHE A 125 -2.31 -1.02 -4.84
C PHE A 125 -1.66 -0.54 -6.14
N GLY A 126 -2.46 0.16 -6.93
CA GLY A 126 -2.05 0.67 -8.22
C GLY A 126 -0.87 1.59 -7.99
N MET A 127 0.14 1.47 -8.86
CA MET A 127 1.24 2.44 -8.96
C MET A 127 0.75 3.90 -8.92
N SER A 128 -0.51 4.16 -9.31
CA SER A 128 -1.18 5.47 -9.31
C SER A 128 -1.36 6.13 -7.94
N GLU A 129 -1.63 5.36 -6.86
CA GLU A 129 -1.87 5.95 -5.54
C GLU A 129 -0.56 6.36 -4.87
N ASN A 130 0.50 5.57 -5.06
CA ASN A 130 1.86 5.87 -4.60
C ASN A 130 2.43 7.17 -5.21
N VAL A 131 2.00 7.51 -6.43
CA VAL A 131 2.45 8.73 -7.11
C VAL A 131 1.96 9.99 -6.39
N VAL A 132 0.76 9.99 -5.81
CA VAL A 132 0.23 11.15 -5.08
C VAL A 132 1.10 11.47 -3.88
N TYR A 133 1.44 10.47 -3.07
CA TYR A 133 2.31 10.65 -1.90
C TYR A 133 3.70 11.15 -2.29
N ILE A 134 4.27 10.68 -3.40
CA ILE A 134 5.55 11.20 -3.92
C ILE A 134 5.44 12.70 -4.26
N TYR A 135 4.34 13.15 -4.85
CA TYR A 135 4.13 14.58 -5.10
C TYR A 135 4.00 15.38 -3.80
N VAL A 136 3.26 14.86 -2.82
CA VAL A 136 3.15 15.49 -1.49
C VAL A 136 4.53 15.64 -0.84
N LEU A 137 5.34 14.57 -0.86
CA LEU A 137 6.70 14.58 -0.31
C LEU A 137 7.61 15.58 -1.04
N ARG A 138 7.47 15.74 -2.36
CA ARG A 138 8.22 16.75 -3.12
C ARG A 138 7.86 18.17 -2.68
N ILE A 139 6.58 18.44 -2.45
CA ILE A 139 6.11 19.75 -1.95
C ILE A 139 6.63 19.98 -0.53
N PHE A 140 6.61 18.96 0.33
CA PHE A 140 7.16 19.03 1.68
C PHE A 140 8.61 19.47 1.69
N VAL A 141 9.46 18.92 0.81
CA VAL A 141 10.88 19.32 0.73
C VAL A 141 11.03 20.82 0.42
N VAL A 142 10.17 21.39 -0.44
CA VAL A 142 10.21 22.83 -0.73
C VAL A 142 9.72 23.65 0.47
N ILE A 143 8.61 23.26 1.08
CA ILE A 143 8.08 23.91 2.29
C ILE A 143 9.09 23.85 3.44
N ALA A 144 9.81 22.74 3.58
CA ALA A 144 10.81 22.56 4.60
C ALA A 144 11.94 23.58 4.52
N VAL A 145 12.38 23.96 3.31
CA VAL A 145 13.38 25.01 3.16
C VAL A 145 12.86 26.34 3.70
N LEU A 146 11.60 26.69 3.38
CA LEU A 146 10.98 27.92 3.87
C LEU A 146 10.87 27.93 5.39
N ILE A 147 10.35 26.85 5.98
CA ILE A 147 10.19 26.74 7.44
C ILE A 147 11.55 26.74 8.13
N ASN A 148 12.54 26.01 7.62
CA ASN A 148 13.86 25.93 8.24
C ASN A 148 14.60 27.27 8.18
N MET A 149 14.49 28.03 7.08
CA MET A 149 15.06 29.38 6.99
C MET A 149 14.34 30.36 7.90
N PHE A 150 13.01 30.26 8.00
CA PHE A 150 12.23 31.05 8.94
C PHE A 150 12.60 30.76 10.40
N LEU A 151 12.71 29.47 10.78
CA LEU A 151 13.14 29.06 12.12
C LEU A 151 14.56 29.52 12.43
N PHE A 152 15.48 29.44 11.45
CA PHE A 152 16.83 29.96 11.61
C PHE A 152 16.84 31.46 11.92
N LEU A 153 16.03 32.26 11.21
CA LEU A 153 15.90 33.69 11.48
C LEU A 153 15.28 33.97 12.86
N LEU A 154 14.32 33.17 13.31
CA LEU A 154 13.74 33.31 14.65
C LEU A 154 14.75 33.00 15.75
N ILE A 155 15.49 31.90 15.64
CA ILE A 155 16.53 31.52 16.60
C ILE A 155 17.61 32.61 16.67
N TYR A 156 18.04 33.09 15.50
CA TYR A 156 19.03 34.17 15.42
C TYR A 156 18.51 35.47 16.04
N ALA A 157 17.23 35.82 15.83
CA ALA A 157 16.65 37.02 16.43
C ALA A 157 16.59 36.95 17.96
N ASP A 158 16.30 35.76 18.52
CA ASP A 158 16.23 35.52 19.96
C ASP A 158 17.61 35.62 20.62
N ASP A 159 18.62 34.94 20.06
CA ASP A 159 20.02 34.99 20.54
C ASP A 159 20.57 36.43 20.56
N ASN A 160 20.18 37.27 19.60
CA ASN A 160 20.61 38.67 19.56
C ASN A 160 19.89 39.55 20.60
N LEU A 161 18.68 39.18 21.01
CA LEU A 161 17.92 39.91 22.03
C LEU A 161 18.49 39.68 23.43
N ASP A 162 18.87 38.44 23.75
CA ASP A 162 19.45 38.07 25.05
C ASP A 162 20.87 38.62 25.26
N ASN A 163 21.62 38.84 24.17
CA ASN A 163 22.99 39.34 24.22
C ASN A 163 23.10 40.89 24.12
N MET A 164 21.97 41.62 24.10
CA MET A 164 21.98 43.07 23.95
C MET A 164 22.05 43.79 25.32
N PRO A 165 23.09 44.61 25.60
CA PRO A 165 23.08 45.49 26.77
C PRO A 165 21.98 46.55 26.60
N GLN A 166 21.11 46.72 27.61
CA GLN A 166 19.88 47.56 27.62
C GLN A 166 20.07 49.07 27.33
N THR A 167 21.23 49.52 26.86
CA THR A 167 21.56 50.95 26.68
C THR A 167 22.20 51.30 25.32
N ALA A 168 22.33 50.37 24.37
CA ALA A 168 22.85 50.69 23.03
C ALA A 168 21.71 50.94 22.02
N PRO A 169 21.85 51.92 21.09
CA PRO A 169 20.90 52.10 20.00
C PRO A 169 20.86 50.84 19.12
N VAL A 170 19.65 50.35 18.87
CA VAL A 170 19.35 49.18 18.03
C VAL A 170 20.14 49.27 16.72
N GLN A 171 21.05 48.33 16.51
CA GLN A 171 21.87 48.22 15.30
C GLN A 171 21.01 47.67 14.16
N VAL A 172 20.17 48.52 13.55
CA VAL A 172 19.23 48.16 12.47
C VAL A 172 19.95 47.72 11.18
N GLU A 173 21.23 48.10 10.97
CA GLU A 173 22.00 47.66 9.79
C GLU A 173 22.37 46.17 9.85
N GLN A 174 22.83 45.67 11.02
CA GLN A 174 23.30 44.28 11.15
C GLN A 174 22.19 43.23 10.97
N SER A 175 20.94 43.59 11.28
CA SER A 175 19.78 42.71 11.05
C SER A 175 19.41 42.59 9.58
N THR A 176 19.66 43.64 8.76
CA THR A 176 19.32 43.64 7.33
C THR A 176 20.21 42.69 6.54
N ASP A 177 21.52 42.71 6.81
CA ASP A 177 22.49 41.83 6.15
C ASP A 177 22.22 40.34 6.42
N THR A 178 21.80 40.02 7.65
CA THR A 178 21.46 38.64 8.05
C THR A 178 20.22 38.14 7.30
N ILE A 179 19.19 38.99 7.19
CA ILE A 179 17.96 38.65 6.44
C ILE A 179 18.27 38.46 4.95
N LEU A 180 19.07 39.36 4.35
CA LEU A 180 19.48 39.24 2.95
C LEU A 180 20.29 37.97 2.70
N PHE A 181 21.19 37.61 3.61
CA PHE A 181 21.94 36.36 3.55
C PHE A 181 21.02 35.14 3.64
N ALA A 182 20.06 35.13 4.56
CA ALA A 182 19.08 34.04 4.70
C ALA A 182 18.25 33.85 3.41
N ILE A 183 17.78 34.95 2.81
CA ILE A 183 17.06 34.93 1.52
C ILE A 183 17.95 34.35 0.41
N TYR A 184 19.22 34.74 0.36
CA TYR A 184 20.16 34.20 -0.64
C TYR A 184 20.35 32.68 -0.47
N VAL A 185 20.58 32.22 0.76
CA VAL A 185 20.72 30.79 1.06
C VAL A 185 19.44 30.02 0.74
N GLU A 186 18.27 30.58 1.06
CA GLU A 186 16.97 29.99 0.74
C GLU A 186 16.82 29.75 -0.77
N HIS A 187 17.05 30.78 -1.59
CA HIS A 187 16.94 30.69 -3.05
C HIS A 187 17.96 29.70 -3.62
N PHE A 188 19.19 29.71 -3.11
CA PHE A 188 20.22 28.76 -3.51
C PHE A 188 19.78 27.32 -3.23
N LEU A 189 19.25 27.02 -2.04
CA LEU A 189 18.77 25.68 -1.70
C LEU A 189 17.58 25.25 -2.55
N ILE A 190 16.63 26.14 -2.82
CA ILE A 190 15.50 25.85 -3.71
C ILE A 190 16.00 25.49 -5.11
N ILE A 191 16.95 26.25 -5.67
CA ILE A 191 17.55 25.96 -6.99
C ILE A 191 18.23 24.59 -6.98
N VAL A 192 18.98 24.27 -5.92
CA VAL A 192 19.63 22.95 -5.77
C VAL A 192 18.60 21.82 -5.73
N ILE A 193 17.52 21.96 -4.97
CA ILE A 193 16.45 20.96 -4.88
C ILE A 193 15.77 20.76 -6.23
N LEU A 194 15.42 21.84 -6.93
CA LEU A 194 14.83 21.77 -8.26
C LEU A 194 15.78 21.11 -9.27
N PHE A 195 17.07 21.43 -9.19
CA PHE A 195 18.10 20.78 -9.99
C PHE A 195 18.20 19.27 -9.70
N LEU A 196 18.14 18.86 -8.43
CA LEU A 196 18.14 17.44 -8.04
C LEU A 196 16.90 16.72 -8.55
N PHE A 197 15.71 17.31 -8.42
CA PHE A 197 14.48 16.73 -8.97
C PHE A 197 14.50 16.62 -10.48
N TRP A 198 15.17 17.53 -11.17
CA TRP A 198 15.38 17.46 -12.62
C TRP A 198 16.41 16.39 -13.00
N ARG A 199 17.50 16.26 -12.22
CA ARG A 199 18.64 15.41 -12.59
C ARG A 199 18.41 13.92 -12.30
N ILE A 200 17.66 13.60 -11.25
CA ILE A 200 17.43 12.21 -10.80
C ILE A 200 16.24 11.62 -11.59
N PRO A 201 16.46 10.61 -12.45
CA PRO A 201 15.37 9.96 -13.17
C PRO A 201 14.48 9.17 -12.20
N SER A 202 13.17 9.19 -12.44
CA SER A 202 12.18 8.48 -11.59
C SER A 202 12.21 6.96 -11.74
N VAL A 203 12.87 6.43 -12.78
CA VAL A 203 13.01 5.00 -13.04
C VAL A 203 14.50 4.68 -13.26
N PRO A 204 15.05 3.65 -12.61
CA PRO A 204 16.43 3.25 -12.81
C PRO A 204 16.62 2.53 -14.15
N TYR A 205 17.78 2.75 -14.81
CA TYR A 205 18.08 2.24 -16.15
C TYR A 205 17.83 0.74 -16.36
N LYS A 206 18.26 -0.11 -15.40
CA LYS A 206 18.05 -1.57 -15.50
C LYS A 206 16.57 -1.94 -15.57
N VAL A 207 15.71 -1.23 -14.86
CA VAL A 207 14.27 -1.50 -14.86
C VAL A 207 13.66 -1.08 -16.19
N GLU A 208 14.12 0.02 -16.78
CA GLU A 208 13.73 0.46 -18.11
C GLU A 208 14.06 -0.59 -19.17
N ASP A 209 15.27 -1.16 -19.11
CA ASP A 209 15.70 -2.24 -20.01
C ASP A 209 14.80 -3.48 -19.89
N TYR A 210 14.57 -3.96 -18.66
CA TYR A 210 13.69 -5.12 -18.42
C TYR A 210 12.25 -4.85 -18.85
N LEU A 211 11.76 -3.63 -18.64
CA LEU A 211 10.41 -3.26 -19.04
C LEU A 211 10.29 -3.22 -20.57
N GLY A 212 11.30 -2.67 -21.25
CA GLY A 212 11.41 -2.68 -22.71
C GLY A 212 11.43 -4.10 -23.27
N GLU A 213 12.23 -4.99 -22.70
CA GLU A 213 12.29 -6.40 -23.11
C GLU A 213 10.93 -7.10 -22.93
N ARG A 214 10.26 -6.87 -21.79
CA ARG A 214 8.94 -7.43 -21.51
C ARG A 214 7.88 -6.91 -22.47
N PHE A 215 7.92 -5.62 -22.82
CA PHE A 215 7.04 -5.03 -23.82
C PHE A 215 7.27 -5.63 -25.21
N TYR A 216 8.53 -5.75 -25.63
CA TYR A 216 8.90 -6.35 -26.91
C TYR A 216 8.43 -7.81 -27.04
N LYS A 217 8.65 -8.63 -26.00
CA LYS A 217 8.16 -10.02 -25.95
C LYS A 217 6.64 -10.11 -26.06
N ARG A 218 5.90 -9.19 -25.42
CA ARG A 218 4.43 -9.14 -25.56
C ARG A 218 4.00 -8.76 -26.97
N LEU A 219 4.68 -7.81 -27.61
CA LEU A 219 4.37 -7.40 -28.98
C LEU A 219 4.60 -8.54 -29.98
N ILE A 220 5.71 -9.28 -29.87
CA ILE A 220 5.96 -10.45 -30.71
C ILE A 220 4.92 -11.54 -30.44
N SER A 221 4.66 -11.87 -29.18
CA SER A 221 3.65 -12.87 -28.82
C SER A 221 2.27 -12.51 -29.39
N TYR A 222 1.91 -11.22 -29.34
CA TYR A 222 0.66 -10.72 -29.90
C TYR A 222 0.63 -10.77 -31.44
N SER A 223 1.72 -10.38 -32.10
CA SER A 223 1.87 -10.41 -33.56
C SER A 223 1.94 -11.83 -34.14
N SER A 224 2.46 -12.79 -33.38
CA SER A 224 2.54 -14.20 -33.78
C SER A 224 1.20 -14.93 -33.68
N ASN A 225 0.20 -14.32 -33.04
CA ASN A 225 -1.10 -14.92 -32.81
C ASN A 225 -2.07 -14.53 -33.95
N PRO A 226 -2.41 -15.46 -34.88
CA PRO A 226 -3.06 -15.14 -36.16
C PRO A 226 -4.52 -14.66 -36.04
N THR A 227 -5.09 -14.62 -34.84
CA THR A 227 -6.49 -14.23 -34.57
C THR A 227 -6.66 -12.74 -34.22
N ASN A 228 -5.56 -11.97 -34.10
CA ASN A 228 -5.61 -10.59 -33.62
C ASN A 228 -5.56 -9.57 -34.77
N ASN A 229 -6.73 -9.13 -35.23
CA ASN A 229 -6.83 -7.99 -36.16
C ASN A 229 -6.54 -6.67 -35.44
N LEU A 230 -5.28 -6.22 -35.49
CA LEU A 230 -4.82 -4.93 -34.93
C LEU A 230 -5.70 -3.74 -35.35
N SER A 231 -6.20 -3.72 -36.58
CA SER A 231 -6.94 -2.58 -37.14
C SER A 231 -8.30 -2.32 -36.48
N GLN A 232 -8.92 -3.35 -35.87
CA GLN A 232 -10.26 -3.25 -35.29
C GLN A 232 -10.25 -2.70 -33.85
N ARG A 233 -9.14 -2.86 -33.11
CA ARG A 233 -9.04 -2.36 -31.72
C ARG A 233 -8.49 -0.94 -31.61
N PHE A 234 -7.50 -0.55 -32.40
CA PHE A 234 -6.99 0.83 -32.38
C PHE A 234 -8.04 1.86 -32.81
N LYS A 235 -9.01 1.47 -33.65
CA LYS A 235 -10.15 2.33 -34.04
C LYS A 235 -11.22 2.47 -32.95
N LYS A 236 -11.12 1.74 -31.84
CA LYS A 236 -12.08 1.75 -30.73
C LYS A 236 -11.54 2.42 -29.47
N GLU A 237 -10.23 2.67 -29.42
CA GLU A 237 -9.55 3.35 -28.30
C GLU A 237 -9.08 4.79 -28.64
N MET A 238 -9.41 5.29 -29.84
CA MET A 238 -9.44 6.73 -30.17
C MET A 238 -10.89 7.18 -30.34
#